data_AF-A0A536CXQ9-F1
#
_entry.id   AF-A0A536CXQ9-F1
#
_cell.length_a   1.000
_cell.length_b   1.000
_cell.length_c   1.000
_cell.angle_alpha   90.00
_cell.angle_beta   90.00
_cell.angle_gamma   90.00
#
_symmetry.space_group_name_H-M   'P 1'
#
loop_
_entity.id
_entity.type
_entity.pdbx_description
1 polymer ?
#
loop_
_entity_poly.entity_id
_entity_poly.type
_entity_poly.pdbx_seq_one_letter_code
_entity_poly.pdbx_strand_id
1 'polypeptide(L)'
;MRDSGLFPADSVARRVDRELFLLAGGAAALLLQVAHPLVAAGVDQHSDFRRSPHRRLLRTLDTTLAIVFGDRRRATAAIDRINSRHASVRGVATGGTPYSARDPRLLLWVQCTLILTSLRLYEL
;
A
#
# COMPACT_ATOMS: atom_id res chain seq x y z
N MET A 1 28.44 11.35 -1.94
CA MET A 1 27.05 11.73 -1.60
C MET A 1 26.37 10.49 -1.03
N ARG A 2 25.84 10.51 0.20
CA ARG A 2 25.11 9.35 0.74
C ARG A 2 23.85 9.13 -0.12
N ASP A 3 23.57 7.90 -0.52
CA ASP A 3 22.37 7.57 -1.28
C ASP A 3 21.14 7.94 -0.44
N SER A 4 20.42 8.98 -0.87
CA SER A 4 19.22 9.47 -0.20
C SER A 4 17.99 8.59 -0.47
N GLY A 5 18.10 7.54 -1.29
CA GLY A 5 16.98 6.71 -1.71
C GLY A 5 16.16 7.37 -2.82
N LEU A 6 14.86 7.05 -2.87
CA LEU A 6 13.93 7.65 -3.84
C LEU A 6 13.40 9.01 -3.40
N PHE A 7 13.38 9.29 -2.09
CA PHE A 7 12.83 10.51 -1.52
C PHE A 7 13.91 11.32 -0.81
N PRO A 8 14.02 12.65 -1.04
CA PRO A 8 14.89 13.53 -0.28
C PRO A 8 14.61 13.45 1.23
N ALA A 9 15.64 13.68 2.04
CA ALA A 9 15.57 13.56 3.50
C ALA A 9 14.51 14.49 4.14
N ASP A 10 14.27 15.65 3.53
CA ASP A 10 13.33 16.69 3.93
C ASP A 10 11.95 16.59 3.23
N SER A 11 11.72 15.53 2.45
CA SER A 11 10.46 15.33 1.75
C SER A 11 9.27 15.14 2.70
N VAL A 12 8.10 15.60 2.25
CA VAL A 12 6.82 15.43 2.98
C VAL A 12 6.54 13.95 3.28
N ALA A 13 6.82 13.05 2.33
CA ALA A 13 6.66 11.61 2.52
C ALA A 13 7.46 11.10 3.72
N ARG A 14 8.75 11.44 3.83
CA ARG A 14 9.59 11.06 4.98
C ARG A 14 9.15 11.72 6.28
N ARG A 15 8.64 12.95 6.22
CA ARG A 15 8.13 13.68 7.39
C ARG A 15 6.87 13.04 7.96
N VAL A 16 5.96 12.57 7.12
CA VAL A 16 4.68 11.97 7.54
C VAL A 16 4.88 10.50 7.94
N ASP A 17 5.58 9.71 7.12
CA ASP A 17 5.68 8.25 7.32
C ASP A 17 6.63 7.83 8.45
N ARG A 18 7.36 8.78 9.06
CA ARG A 18 8.18 8.50 10.25
C ARG A 18 7.35 8.47 11.54
N GLU A 19 6.15 9.04 11.50
CA GLU A 19 5.30 9.19 12.69
C GLU A 19 4.53 7.88 12.98
N LEU A 20 4.27 7.63 14.26
CA LEU A 20 3.55 6.42 14.70
C LEU A 20 2.14 6.31 14.11
N PHE A 21 1.56 7.45 13.70
CA PHE A 21 0.26 7.54 13.06
C PHE A 21 0.15 6.72 11.78
N LEU A 22 1.27 6.40 11.11
CA LEU A 22 1.27 5.47 9.99
C LEU A 22 0.67 4.11 10.34
N LEU A 23 0.83 3.63 11.58
CA LEU A 23 0.26 2.36 12.04
C LEU A 23 -1.26 2.42 12.13
N ALA A 24 -1.79 3.47 12.77
CA ALA A 24 -3.23 3.70 12.90
C ALA A 24 -3.88 4.02 11.55
N GLY A 25 -3.22 4.87 10.74
CA GLY A 25 -3.64 5.24 9.39
C GLY A 25 -3.64 4.03 8.46
N GLY A 26 -2.62 3.18 8.55
CA GLY A 26 -2.54 1.94 7.78
C GLY A 26 -3.71 0.99 8.07
N ALA A 27 -4.14 0.86 9.33
CA ALA A 27 -5.31 0.05 9.68
C ALA A 27 -6.61 0.62 9.07
N ALA A 28 -6.84 1.92 9.20
CA ALA A 28 -7.98 2.61 8.58
C ALA A 28 -7.94 2.50 7.04
N ALA A 29 -6.78 2.68 6.44
CA ALA A 29 -6.58 2.55 5.00
C ALA A 29 -6.96 1.16 4.49
N LEU A 30 -6.58 0.09 5.18
CA LEU A 30 -6.94 -1.28 4.76
C LEU A 30 -8.45 -1.51 4.70
N LEU A 31 -9.22 -0.87 5.60
CA LEU A 31 -10.68 -0.91 5.58
C LEU A 31 -11.24 -0.10 4.40
N LEU A 32 -10.71 1.10 4.16
CA LEU A 32 -11.10 1.93 3.01
C LEU A 32 -10.75 1.27 1.67
N GLN A 33 -9.63 0.54 1.59
CA GLN A 33 -9.22 -0.17 0.38
C GLN A 33 -10.29 -1.17 -0.05
N VAL A 34 -10.82 -1.97 0.89
CA VAL A 34 -11.85 -2.96 0.61
C VAL A 34 -13.25 -2.36 0.44
N ALA A 35 -13.41 -1.04 0.59
CA ALA A 35 -14.65 -0.36 0.20
C ALA A 35 -14.83 -0.28 -1.33
N HIS A 36 -13.75 -0.41 -2.11
CA HIS A 36 -13.86 -0.55 -3.57
C HIS A 36 -14.12 -2.02 -3.95
N PRO A 37 -15.21 -2.33 -4.69
CA PRO A 37 -15.64 -3.71 -4.92
C PRO A 37 -14.60 -4.58 -5.63
N LEU A 38 -13.89 -4.03 -6.62
CA LEU A 38 -12.83 -4.78 -7.32
C LEU A 38 -11.57 -5.00 -6.46
N VAL A 39 -11.26 -4.09 -5.54
CA VAL A 39 -10.16 -4.28 -4.58
C VAL A 39 -10.57 -5.34 -3.55
N ALA A 40 -11.81 -5.28 -3.06
CA ALA A 40 -12.37 -6.29 -2.17
C ALA A 40 -12.31 -7.69 -2.79
N ALA A 41 -12.70 -7.84 -4.06
CA ALA A 41 -12.62 -9.10 -4.79
C ALA A 41 -11.17 -9.62 -4.87
N GLY A 42 -10.21 -8.76 -5.21
CA GLY A 42 -8.79 -9.14 -5.23
C GLY A 42 -8.26 -9.55 -3.85
N VAL A 43 -8.67 -8.85 -2.79
CA VAL A 43 -8.28 -9.17 -1.41
C VAL A 43 -8.89 -10.49 -0.96
N ASP A 44 -10.16 -10.73 -1.23
CA ASP A 44 -10.86 -11.96 -0.85
C ASP A 44 -10.30 -13.19 -1.58
N GLN A 45 -10.03 -13.05 -2.88
CA GLN A 45 -9.58 -14.18 -3.72
C GLN A 45 -8.08 -14.47 -3.62
N HIS A 46 -7.24 -13.49 -3.27
CA HIS A 46 -5.77 -13.63 -3.30
C HIS A 46 -5.08 -13.33 -1.97
N SER A 47 -5.80 -13.17 -0.86
CA SER A 47 -5.16 -12.87 0.42
C SER A 47 -5.83 -13.51 1.63
N ASP A 48 -5.03 -13.80 2.66
CA ASP A 48 -5.52 -14.25 3.96
C ASP A 48 -6.07 -13.10 4.84
N PHE A 49 -6.57 -12.01 4.25
CA PHE A 49 -6.95 -10.81 5.01
C PHE A 49 -7.90 -11.11 6.18
N ARG A 50 -8.91 -11.97 5.96
CA ARG A 50 -9.89 -12.34 6.99
C ARG A 50 -9.27 -13.14 8.14
N ARG A 51 -8.27 -13.96 7.85
CA ARG A 51 -7.58 -14.82 8.84
C ARG A 51 -6.41 -14.11 9.51
N SER A 52 -5.79 -13.15 8.85
CA SER A 52 -4.56 -12.50 9.32
C SER A 52 -4.47 -11.03 8.85
N PRO A 53 -5.36 -10.14 9.30
CA PRO A 53 -5.39 -8.74 8.89
C PRO A 53 -4.10 -8.00 9.30
N HIS A 54 -3.54 -8.31 10.48
CA HIS A 54 -2.28 -7.77 10.96
C HIS A 54 -1.11 -8.11 10.03
N ARG A 55 -1.05 -9.34 9.48
CA ARG A 55 -0.01 -9.74 8.52
C ARG A 55 -0.15 -8.99 7.19
N ARG A 56 -1.38 -8.65 6.78
CA ARG A 56 -1.59 -7.78 5.62
C ARG A 56 -1.11 -6.35 5.90
N LEU A 57 -1.43 -5.79 7.07
CA LEU A 57 -0.96 -4.48 7.50
C LEU A 57 0.56 -4.40 7.50
N LEU A 58 1.24 -5.34 8.15
CA LEU A 58 2.71 -5.38 8.20
C LEU A 58 3.33 -5.45 6.80
N ARG A 59 2.79 -6.25 5.87
CA ARG A 59 3.28 -6.31 4.49
C ARG A 59 3.15 -4.99 3.73
N THR A 60 2.06 -4.26 3.97
CA THR A 60 1.84 -2.92 3.40
C THR A 60 2.87 -1.95 3.97
N LEU A 61 2.98 -1.89 5.30
CA LEU A 61 3.93 -1.00 5.99
C LEU A 61 5.38 -1.29 5.60
N ASP A 62 5.80 -2.56 5.56
CA ASP A 62 7.14 -2.97 5.13
C ASP A 62 7.47 -2.47 3.73
N THR A 63 6.49 -2.50 2.83
CA THR A 63 6.67 -2.04 1.44
C THR A 63 6.75 -0.51 1.40
N THR A 64 5.85 0.19 2.08
CA THR A 64 5.87 1.67 2.18
C THR A 64 7.16 2.18 2.79
N LEU A 65 7.56 1.65 3.96
CA LEU A 65 8.77 2.07 4.66
C LEU A 65 10.05 1.75 3.87
N ALA A 66 10.10 0.62 3.17
CA ALA A 66 11.23 0.30 2.30
C ALA A 66 11.36 1.28 1.13
N ILE A 67 10.24 1.73 0.57
CA ILE A 67 10.20 2.71 -0.53
C ILE A 67 10.61 4.11 -0.03
N VAL A 68 10.10 4.52 1.12
CA VAL A 68 10.27 5.88 1.64
C VAL A 68 11.63 6.09 2.31
N PHE A 69 12.08 5.13 3.12
CA PHE A 69 13.29 5.25 3.94
C PHE A 69 14.48 4.41 3.48
N GLY A 70 14.27 3.43 2.57
CA GLY A 70 15.35 2.62 2.04
C GLY A 70 16.32 3.42 1.15
N ASP A 71 17.55 2.89 1.02
CA ASP A 71 18.44 3.28 -0.09
C ASP A 71 17.79 2.93 -1.44
N ARG A 72 18.34 3.45 -2.55
CA ARG A 72 17.70 3.29 -3.87
C ARG A 72 17.54 1.81 -4.24
N ARG A 73 18.53 0.98 -3.90
CA ARG A 73 18.50 -0.46 -4.15
C ARG A 73 17.34 -1.14 -3.40
N ARG A 74 17.17 -0.86 -2.10
CA ARG A 74 16.12 -1.43 -1.26
C ARG A 74 14.73 -0.96 -1.70
N ALA A 75 14.61 0.31 -2.05
CA ALA A 75 13.35 0.87 -2.53
C ALA A 75 12.93 0.24 -3.87
N THR A 76 13.85 0.15 -4.85
CA THR A 76 13.58 -0.52 -6.14
C THR A 76 13.24 -1.99 -5.94
N ALA A 77 13.98 -2.72 -5.09
CA ALA A 77 13.67 -4.12 -4.80
C ALA A 77 12.27 -4.31 -4.17
N ALA A 78 11.83 -3.37 -3.33
CA ALA A 78 10.48 -3.39 -2.77
C ALA A 78 9.40 -3.16 -3.85
N ILE A 79 9.65 -2.23 -4.77
CA ILE A 79 8.79 -1.95 -5.94
C ILE A 79 8.68 -3.19 -6.83
N ASP A 80 9.80 -3.82 -7.17
CA ASP A 80 9.81 -5.02 -8.01
C ASP A 80 9.05 -6.18 -7.35
N ARG A 81 9.25 -6.36 -6.03
CA ARG A 81 8.54 -7.39 -5.26
C ARG A 81 7.03 -7.17 -5.26
N ILE A 82 6.55 -5.94 -5.03
CA ILE A 82 5.11 -5.67 -5.02
C ILE A 82 4.51 -5.79 -6.42
N ASN A 83 5.23 -5.34 -7.46
CA ASN A 83 4.81 -5.49 -8.86
C ASN A 83 4.70 -6.97 -9.27
N SER A 84 5.69 -7.79 -8.89
CA SER A 84 5.68 -9.23 -9.14
C SER A 84 4.48 -9.91 -8.47
N ARG A 85 4.18 -9.57 -7.21
CA ARG A 85 2.99 -10.07 -6.52
C ARG A 85 1.70 -9.62 -7.19
N HIS A 86 1.58 -8.33 -7.54
CA HIS A 86 0.38 -7.80 -8.19
C HIS A 86 0.16 -8.38 -9.59
N ALA A 87 1.20 -8.89 -10.26
CA ALA A 87 1.06 -9.51 -11.58
C ALA A 87 0.18 -10.78 -11.55
N SER A 88 0.16 -11.53 -10.44
CA SER A 88 -0.69 -12.71 -10.29
C SER A 88 -2.09 -12.40 -9.73
N VAL A 89 -2.29 -11.21 -9.15
CA VAL A 89 -3.58 -10.82 -8.55
C VAL A 89 -4.50 -10.26 -9.63
N ARG A 90 -5.24 -11.16 -10.25
CA ARG A 90 -6.24 -10.89 -11.30
C ARG A 90 -7.35 -11.91 -11.20
N GLY A 91 -8.55 -11.56 -11.65
CA GLY A 91 -9.70 -12.45 -11.55
C GLY A 91 -10.98 -11.78 -12.02
N VAL A 92 -12.10 -12.37 -11.62
CA VAL A 92 -13.45 -11.88 -11.93
C VAL A 92 -14.22 -11.72 -10.63
N ALA A 93 -14.84 -10.56 -10.42
CA ALA A 93 -15.68 -10.29 -9.26
C ALA A 93 -17.05 -10.98 -9.38
N THR A 94 -17.80 -11.07 -8.28
CA THR A 94 -19.13 -11.73 -8.22
C THR A 94 -20.14 -11.20 -9.24
N GLY A 95 -19.96 -9.98 -9.77
CA GLY A 95 -20.77 -9.39 -10.84
C GLY A 95 -20.25 -9.61 -12.27
N GLY A 96 -19.27 -10.49 -12.48
CA GLY A 96 -18.69 -10.76 -13.80
C GLY A 96 -17.64 -9.73 -14.28
N THR A 97 -17.42 -8.66 -13.51
CA THR A 97 -16.42 -7.64 -13.87
C THR A 97 -14.99 -8.18 -13.65
N PRO A 98 -14.13 -8.19 -14.68
CA PRO A 98 -12.73 -8.56 -14.51
C PRO A 98 -11.98 -7.49 -13.71
N TYR A 99 -10.97 -7.90 -12.95
CA TYR A 99 -10.09 -6.99 -12.23
C TYR A 99 -8.62 -7.42 -12.35
N SER A 100 -7.72 -6.45 -12.13
CA SER A 100 -6.28 -6.66 -12.05
C SER A 100 -5.70 -5.73 -10.99
N ALA A 101 -4.85 -6.23 -10.11
CA ALA A 101 -4.13 -5.39 -9.15
C ALA A 101 -3.08 -4.46 -9.80
N ARG A 102 -2.89 -4.58 -11.12
CA ARG A 102 -2.09 -3.65 -11.93
C ARG A 102 -2.94 -2.60 -12.66
N ASP A 103 -4.26 -2.59 -12.47
CA ASP A 103 -5.12 -1.52 -12.97
C ASP A 103 -4.72 -0.19 -12.30
N PRO A 104 -4.31 0.83 -13.08
CA PRO A 104 -3.90 2.12 -12.54
C PRO A 104 -4.97 2.80 -11.67
N ARG A 105 -6.27 2.59 -11.94
CA ARG A 105 -7.35 3.17 -11.16
C ARG A 105 -7.47 2.51 -9.79
N LEU A 106 -7.30 1.20 -9.72
CA LEU A 106 -7.33 0.46 -8.45
C LEU A 106 -6.06 0.72 -7.62
N LEU A 107 -4.90 0.84 -8.27
CA LEU A 107 -3.67 1.26 -7.61
C LEU A 107 -3.80 2.67 -7.03
N LEU A 108 -4.38 3.61 -7.80
CA LEU A 108 -4.62 4.97 -7.34
C LEU A 108 -5.59 4.99 -6.15
N TRP A 109 -6.68 4.22 -6.20
CA TRP A 109 -7.58 4.08 -5.06
C TRP A 109 -6.83 3.66 -3.79
N VAL A 110 -6.05 2.58 -3.87
CA VAL A 110 -5.27 2.07 -2.74
C VAL A 110 -4.28 3.12 -2.23
N GLN A 111 -3.56 3.79 -3.13
CA GLN A 111 -2.61 4.83 -2.74
C GLN A 111 -3.29 6.04 -2.08
N CYS A 112 -4.43 6.48 -2.60
CA CYS A 112 -5.19 7.59 -2.03
C CYS A 112 -5.67 7.26 -0.61
N THR A 113 -6.13 6.03 -0.34
CA THR A 113 -6.53 5.65 1.03
C THR A 113 -5.37 5.73 2.03
N LEU A 114 -4.16 5.35 1.62
CA LEU A 114 -2.96 5.46 2.45
C LEU A 114 -2.62 6.93 2.72
N ILE A 115 -2.54 7.76 1.67
CA ILE A 115 -2.20 9.17 1.82
C ILE A 115 -3.24 9.91 2.66
N LEU A 116 -4.52 9.71 2.37
CA LEU A 116 -5.62 10.39 3.06
C LEU A 116 -5.60 10.10 4.56
N THR A 117 -5.45 8.84 4.94
CA THR A 117 -5.45 8.44 6.35
C THR A 117 -4.17 8.88 7.07
N SER A 118 -3.00 8.79 6.42
CA SER A 118 -1.75 9.30 6.97
C SER A 118 -1.78 10.81 7.22
N LEU A 119 -2.22 11.60 6.24
CA LEU A 119 -2.34 13.05 6.39
C LEU A 119 -3.38 13.43 7.45
N ARG A 120 -4.55 12.79 7.42
CA ARG A 120 -5.62 13.09 8.37
C ARG A 120 -5.19 12.85 9.82
N LEU A 121 -4.42 11.80 10.09
CA LEU A 121 -3.91 11.54 11.43
C LEU A 121 -2.70 12.39 11.79
N TYR A 122 -1.88 12.79 10.82
CA TYR A 122 -0.76 13.70 11.04
C TYR A 122 -1.21 15.13 11.40
N GLU A 123 -2.37 15.55 10.91
CA GLU A 123 -2.95 16.89 11.14
C GLU A 123 -3.82 16.99 12.41
N LEU A 124 -4.15 15.87 13.06
CA LEU A 124 -4.88 15.83 14.33
C LEU A 124 -3.96 16.07 15.51
#